data_AF-A0A8E8EZS2-F1
#
_entry.id   AF-A0A8E8EZS2-F1
#
_cell.length_a   1.000
_cell.length_b   1.000
_cell.length_c   1.000
_cell.angle_alpha   90.00
_cell.angle_beta   90.00
_cell.angle_gamma   90.00
#
_symmetry.space_group_name_H-M   'P 1'
#
loop_
_entity.id
_entity.type
_entity.pdbx_description
1 polymer ?
#
loop_
_entity_poly.entity_id
_entity_poly.type
_entity_poly.pdbx_seq_one_letter_code
_entity_poly.pdbx_strand_id
1 'polypeptide(L)'
;MNGSDADGGSTREGGTRSGGARGGSSDSTASGGSAGADSLAVGDPVIGPAVDEASGVPTAADVSLNGADRAERPDRVSSILVAVGPGPHSGATVDVAREIANATEAWLELFHVVPSDAALADAGPDEDASGTAAPAAGDAAETDYAAAGERLLDAAEERLGGFDRADRWLVEDRTAAGAIVEQSPYYDLVVVGAPTTGTVGRFVFGSTTDTVVGDAEVPVVVVEADGSTALDAA
;
A
#
# COMPACT_ATOMS: atom_id res chain seq x y z
N MET A 1 -51.46 24.68 -34.74
CA MET A 1 -50.68 24.69 -36.00
C MET A 1 -50.08 23.29 -36.10
N ASN A 2 -50.82 22.35 -36.71
CA ASN A 2 -50.73 21.94 -38.13
C ASN A 2 -49.40 21.20 -38.37
N GLY A 3 -49.37 19.87 -38.36
CA GLY A 3 -49.60 18.99 -39.53
C GLY A 3 -48.23 18.49 -40.01
N SER A 4 -47.98 17.32 -40.61
CA SER A 4 -48.81 16.22 -41.08
C SER A 4 -47.86 15.05 -41.42
N ASP A 5 -48.33 13.83 -41.16
CA ASP A 5 -48.37 12.64 -42.03
C ASP A 5 -47.20 12.27 -42.96
N ALA A 6 -46.79 11.00 -42.88
CA ALA A 6 -46.71 10.11 -44.06
C ALA A 6 -46.64 8.62 -43.65
N ASP A 7 -47.72 7.91 -43.96
CA ASP A 7 -47.89 6.46 -44.02
C ASP A 7 -47.02 5.77 -45.08
N GLY A 8 -46.76 4.46 -44.89
CA GLY A 8 -46.09 3.63 -45.88
C GLY A 8 -46.15 2.11 -45.64
N GLY A 9 -47.33 1.50 -45.82
CA GLY A 9 -47.48 0.29 -46.66
C GLY A 9 -47.08 -1.11 -46.14
N SER A 10 -48.12 -1.86 -45.76
CA SER A 10 -48.31 -3.33 -45.67
C SER A 10 -47.51 -4.27 -46.61
N THR A 11 -47.13 -5.45 -46.08
CA THR A 11 -47.47 -6.77 -46.68
C THR A 11 -47.67 -7.86 -45.62
N ARG A 12 -48.82 -8.54 -45.68
CA ARG A 12 -49.12 -9.81 -45.02
C ARG A 12 -48.82 -10.99 -45.97
N GLU A 13 -48.68 -12.18 -45.37
CA GLU A 13 -49.10 -13.52 -45.82
C GLU A 13 -48.03 -14.62 -45.97
N GLY A 14 -48.40 -15.79 -45.42
CA GLY A 14 -47.90 -17.12 -45.76
C GLY A 14 -46.70 -17.57 -44.92
N GLY A 15 -46.71 -18.63 -44.11
CA GLY A 15 -47.58 -19.80 -44.03
C GLY A 15 -46.74 -21.08 -44.20
N THR A 16 -46.91 -22.01 -43.25
CA THR A 16 -46.54 -23.46 -43.32
C THR A 16 -45.02 -23.75 -43.13
N ARG A 17 -44.49 -24.81 -42.48
CA ARG A 17 -44.92 -26.20 -42.20
C ARG A 17 -44.09 -26.77 -41.03
N SER A 18 -44.70 -27.69 -40.29
CA SER A 18 -44.08 -28.64 -39.38
C SER A 18 -43.07 -29.58 -40.08
N GLY A 19 -41.98 -29.93 -39.39
CA GLY A 19 -41.11 -31.05 -39.75
C GLY A 19 -40.05 -31.27 -38.66
N GLY A 20 -40.25 -32.27 -37.80
CA GLY A 20 -39.24 -32.69 -36.82
C GLY A 20 -38.24 -33.70 -37.37
N ALA A 21 -37.06 -33.79 -36.76
CA ALA A 21 -36.31 -35.03 -36.51
C ALA A 21 -35.01 -34.75 -35.73
N ARG A 22 -34.91 -35.35 -34.54
CA ARG A 22 -33.84 -36.22 -34.03
C ARG A 22 -32.36 -35.81 -34.22
N GLY A 23 -31.67 -35.74 -33.07
CA GLY A 23 -30.38 -36.43 -32.85
C GLY A 23 -29.16 -35.53 -32.78
N GLY A 24 -28.36 -35.70 -31.72
CA GLY A 24 -26.99 -35.17 -31.65
C GLY A 24 -26.52 -34.88 -30.23
N SER A 25 -25.78 -35.84 -29.66
CA SER A 25 -25.09 -35.74 -28.38
C SER A 25 -23.94 -34.72 -28.42
N SER A 26 -23.62 -34.19 -27.23
CA SER A 26 -22.29 -33.77 -26.75
C SER A 26 -21.40 -32.95 -27.70
N ASP A 27 -21.10 -31.71 -27.31
CA ASP A 27 -19.73 -31.44 -26.90
C ASP A 27 -19.60 -30.26 -25.94
N SER A 28 -18.60 -30.39 -25.09
CA SER A 28 -18.23 -29.47 -24.04
C SER A 28 -17.46 -28.32 -24.69
N THR A 29 -17.95 -27.10 -24.58
CA THR A 29 -17.08 -25.92 -24.72
C THR A 29 -16.86 -25.39 -23.32
N ALA A 30 -15.78 -25.89 -22.72
CA ALA A 30 -15.12 -25.22 -21.63
C ALA A 30 -14.90 -23.76 -22.07
N SER A 31 -15.57 -22.84 -21.39
CA SER A 31 -15.19 -21.43 -21.38
C SER A 31 -13.88 -21.33 -20.59
N GLY A 32 -12.79 -21.80 -21.22
CA GLY A 32 -11.44 -21.48 -20.82
C GLY A 32 -11.21 -20.02 -21.15
N GLY A 33 -11.61 -19.13 -20.24
CA GLY A 33 -11.03 -17.80 -20.18
C GLY A 33 -9.57 -18.00 -19.78
N SER A 34 -8.69 -18.17 -20.76
CA SER A 34 -7.30 -17.81 -20.52
C SER A 34 -7.34 -16.33 -20.21
N ALA A 35 -7.14 -15.96 -18.95
CA ALA A 35 -6.64 -14.64 -18.63
C ALA A 35 -5.44 -14.44 -19.55
N GLY A 36 -5.60 -13.56 -20.54
CA GLY A 36 -4.46 -13.12 -21.30
C GLY A 36 -3.51 -12.55 -20.28
N ALA A 37 -2.32 -13.14 -20.16
CA ALA A 37 -1.19 -12.40 -19.67
C ALA A 37 -1.06 -11.24 -20.67
N ASP A 38 -1.67 -10.11 -20.34
CA ASP A 38 -1.46 -8.86 -21.07
C ASP A 38 0.05 -8.69 -21.08
N SER A 39 0.64 -8.86 -22.26
CA SER A 39 2.08 -8.88 -22.40
C SER A 39 2.51 -7.44 -22.22
N LEU A 40 2.88 -7.05 -21.00
CA LEU A 40 3.28 -5.68 -20.68
C LEU A 40 4.22 -5.18 -21.77
N ALA A 41 3.81 -4.13 -22.46
CA ALA A 41 4.63 -3.51 -23.47
C ALA A 41 5.85 -2.89 -22.79
N VAL A 42 6.97 -2.84 -23.52
CA VAL A 42 8.16 -2.16 -23.03
C VAL A 42 7.81 -0.69 -22.77
N GLY A 43 7.89 -0.27 -21.51
CA GLY A 43 7.51 1.08 -21.07
C GLY A 43 6.19 1.16 -20.28
N ASP A 44 5.45 0.06 -20.13
CA ASP A 44 4.21 0.06 -19.35
C ASP A 44 4.47 0.26 -17.84
N PRO A 45 3.60 1.00 -17.13
CA PRO A 45 3.76 1.24 -15.71
C PRO A 45 3.64 -0.06 -14.90
N VAL A 46 4.68 -0.41 -14.14
CA VAL A 46 4.71 -1.66 -13.36
C VAL A 46 4.19 -1.50 -11.93
N ILE A 47 4.17 -0.26 -11.40
CA ILE A 47 3.78 0.03 -10.01
C ILE A 47 2.31 -0.35 -9.76
N GLY A 48 1.41 0.04 -10.67
CA GLY A 48 -0.03 -0.24 -10.53
C GLY A 48 -0.33 -1.74 -10.38
N PRO A 49 0.07 -2.58 -11.35
CA PRO A 49 -0.11 -4.03 -11.26
C PRO A 49 0.52 -4.66 -10.01
N ALA A 50 1.72 -4.21 -9.61
CA ALA A 50 2.39 -4.71 -8.41
C ALA A 50 1.63 -4.36 -7.12
N VAL A 51 1.07 -3.14 -7.03
CA VAL A 51 0.24 -2.72 -5.89
C VAL A 51 -1.10 -3.45 -5.89
N ASP A 52 -1.70 -3.66 -7.07
CA ASP A 52 -2.95 -4.44 -7.20
C ASP A 52 -2.75 -5.90 -6.74
N GLU A 53 -1.63 -6.52 -7.09
CA GLU A 53 -1.27 -7.86 -6.58
C GLU A 53 -1.06 -7.85 -5.06
N ALA A 54 -0.33 -6.85 -4.55
CA ALA A 54 -0.08 -6.70 -3.12
C ALA A 54 -1.34 -6.38 -2.29
N SER A 55 -2.41 -5.87 -2.90
CA SER A 55 -3.72 -5.69 -2.24
C SER A 55 -4.34 -7.01 -1.75
N GLY A 56 -3.88 -8.16 -2.28
CA GLY A 56 -4.30 -9.48 -1.84
C GLY A 56 -3.62 -9.98 -0.56
N VAL A 57 -2.66 -9.23 -0.01
CA VAL A 57 -1.96 -9.59 1.23
C VAL A 57 -2.96 -9.64 2.40
N PRO A 58 -3.08 -10.78 3.11
CA PRO A 58 -4.15 -11.01 4.09
C PRO A 58 -4.05 -10.13 5.34
N THR A 59 -2.90 -9.50 5.57
CA THR A 59 -2.66 -8.59 6.70
C THR A 59 -3.04 -7.15 6.38
N ALA A 60 -3.37 -6.83 5.12
CA ALA A 60 -3.82 -5.52 4.67
C ALA A 60 -5.35 -5.49 4.49
N ALA A 61 -6.01 -4.49 5.05
CA ALA A 61 -7.42 -4.19 4.81
C ALA A 61 -7.59 -3.33 3.55
N ASP A 62 -6.66 -2.41 3.30
CA ASP A 62 -6.63 -1.55 2.11
C ASP A 62 -5.18 -1.23 1.73
N VAL A 63 -4.93 -1.13 0.42
CA VAL A 63 -3.65 -0.72 -0.14
C VAL A 63 -3.94 0.29 -1.25
N SER A 64 -3.44 1.53 -1.09
CA SER A 64 -3.69 2.60 -2.06
C SER A 64 -2.41 3.20 -2.61
N LEU A 65 -2.35 3.37 -3.93
CA LEU A 65 -1.25 4.03 -4.63
C LEU A 65 -1.57 5.53 -4.83
N ASN A 66 -0.71 6.39 -4.32
CA ASN A 66 -0.83 7.84 -4.38
C ASN A 66 0.32 8.44 -5.19
N GLY A 67 0.03 9.46 -6.00
CA GLY A 67 1.05 10.17 -6.78
C GLY A 67 1.76 9.30 -7.81
N ALA A 68 1.07 8.36 -8.46
CA ALA A 68 1.66 7.49 -9.48
C ALA A 68 2.34 8.27 -10.64
N ASP A 69 1.87 9.48 -10.92
CA ASP A 69 2.44 10.41 -11.89
C ASP A 69 3.83 10.96 -11.51
N ARG A 70 4.25 10.79 -10.25
CA ARG A 70 5.59 11.15 -9.76
C ARG A 70 6.68 10.13 -10.11
N ALA A 71 6.32 8.96 -10.64
CA ALA A 71 7.30 7.97 -11.03
C ALA A 71 8.19 8.50 -12.16
N GLU A 72 9.47 8.75 -11.89
CA GLU A 72 10.44 9.12 -12.95
C GLU A 72 10.57 8.03 -14.01
N ARG A 73 10.40 6.77 -13.59
CA ARG A 73 10.60 5.57 -14.40
C ARG A 73 9.45 4.59 -14.20
N PRO A 74 8.28 4.85 -14.81
CA PRO A 74 7.08 4.04 -14.57
C PRO A 74 7.29 2.56 -14.95
N ASP A 75 8.22 2.27 -15.87
CA ASP A 75 8.52 0.93 -16.39
C ASP A 75 9.29 0.01 -15.43
N ARG A 76 9.75 0.51 -14.27
CA ARG A 76 10.47 -0.32 -13.29
C ARG A 76 10.43 0.25 -11.88
N VAL A 77 10.66 -0.62 -10.90
CA VAL A 77 10.95 -0.25 -9.51
C VAL A 77 12.19 -1.02 -9.09
N SER A 78 13.27 -0.31 -8.76
CA SER A 78 14.55 -0.90 -8.36
C SER A 78 14.76 -0.82 -6.84
N SER A 79 14.18 0.19 -6.19
CA SER A 79 14.35 0.43 -4.75
C SER A 79 13.07 0.99 -4.12
N ILE A 80 12.70 0.47 -2.96
CA ILE A 80 11.50 0.84 -2.20
C ILE A 80 11.92 1.26 -0.78
N LEU A 81 11.55 2.47 -0.37
CA LEU A 81 11.68 2.92 1.01
C LEU A 81 10.47 2.49 1.82
N VAL A 82 10.67 1.71 2.88
CA VAL A 82 9.61 1.21 3.75
C VAL A 82 9.68 1.92 5.09
N ALA A 83 8.71 2.79 5.36
CA ALA A 83 8.64 3.47 6.64
C ALA A 83 8.11 2.53 7.73
N VAL A 84 9.00 2.08 8.61
CA VAL A 84 8.66 1.19 9.72
C VAL A 84 8.46 2.06 10.96
N GLY A 85 7.21 2.21 11.40
CA GLY A 85 6.85 2.90 12.65
C GLY A 85 6.26 1.93 13.67
N PRO A 86 6.25 2.28 14.97
CA PRO A 86 5.51 1.50 15.95
C PRO A 86 4.00 1.64 15.68
N GLY A 87 3.28 0.52 15.71
CA GLY A 87 1.83 0.56 15.62
C GLY A 87 1.22 -0.70 15.03
N PRO A 88 -0.12 -0.82 15.08
CA PRO A 88 -0.84 -2.00 14.62
C PRO A 88 -0.71 -2.26 13.11
N HIS A 89 -0.21 -1.29 12.35
CA HIS A 89 -0.09 -1.35 10.89
C HIS A 89 1.30 -1.76 10.40
N SER A 90 2.29 -1.83 11.29
CA SER A 90 3.70 -1.97 10.91
C SER A 90 3.99 -3.31 10.21
N GLY A 91 3.40 -4.41 10.67
CA GLY A 91 3.60 -5.73 10.04
C GLY A 91 2.95 -5.81 8.65
N ALA A 92 1.72 -5.33 8.49
CA ALA A 92 1.06 -5.25 7.19
C ALA A 92 1.86 -4.41 6.18
N THR A 93 2.46 -3.31 6.65
CA THR A 93 3.31 -2.44 5.82
C THR A 93 4.50 -3.22 5.25
N VAL A 94 5.18 -4.01 6.09
CA VAL A 94 6.31 -4.86 5.67
C VAL A 94 5.87 -5.98 4.73
N ASP A 95 4.72 -6.61 4.99
CA ASP A 95 4.20 -7.69 4.13
C ASP A 95 3.85 -7.19 2.73
N VAL A 96 3.17 -6.04 2.64
CA VAL A 96 2.81 -5.40 1.36
C VAL A 96 4.08 -4.94 0.62
N ALA A 97 5.04 -4.33 1.31
CA ALA A 97 6.30 -3.93 0.70
C ALA A 97 7.06 -5.13 0.11
N ARG A 98 7.09 -6.25 0.84
CA ARG A 98 7.67 -7.50 0.37
C ARG A 98 6.98 -8.03 -0.89
N GLU A 99 5.65 -7.99 -0.93
CA GLU A 99 4.90 -8.47 -2.09
C GLU A 99 5.19 -7.62 -3.33
N ILE A 100 5.19 -6.29 -3.19
CA ILE A 100 5.59 -5.37 -4.26
C ILE A 100 7.03 -5.66 -4.72
N ALA A 101 7.97 -5.82 -3.78
CA ALA A 101 9.37 -6.08 -4.11
C ALA A 101 9.62 -7.46 -4.76
N ASN A 102 8.74 -8.44 -4.51
CA ASN A 102 8.76 -9.70 -5.23
C ASN A 102 8.25 -9.52 -6.67
N ALA A 103 7.18 -8.77 -6.86
CA ALA A 103 6.60 -8.51 -8.18
C ALA A 103 7.53 -7.66 -9.07
N THR A 104 8.32 -6.76 -8.49
CA THR A 104 9.18 -5.82 -9.24
C THR A 104 10.68 -6.12 -9.17
N GLU A 105 11.09 -7.14 -8.41
CA GLU A 105 12.50 -7.43 -8.12
C GLU A 105 13.27 -6.28 -7.44
N ALA A 106 12.55 -5.38 -6.75
CA ALA A 106 13.15 -4.22 -6.07
C ALA A 106 13.88 -4.57 -4.76
N TRP A 107 14.84 -3.74 -4.36
CA TRP A 107 15.40 -3.75 -3.01
C TRP A 107 14.49 -3.02 -2.03
N LEU A 108 14.44 -3.49 -0.79
CA LEU A 108 13.77 -2.82 0.32
C LEU A 108 14.80 -2.10 1.19
N GLU A 109 14.49 -0.87 1.58
CA GLU A 109 15.14 -0.19 2.71
C GLU A 109 14.13 -0.08 3.84
N LEU A 110 14.37 -0.80 4.94
CA LEU A 110 13.58 -0.70 6.16
C LEU A 110 14.06 0.53 6.94
N PHE A 111 13.25 1.58 6.90
CA PHE A 111 13.62 2.89 7.41
C PHE A 111 12.84 3.24 8.68
N HIS A 112 13.57 3.51 9.76
CA HIS A 112 12.99 3.97 11.03
C HIS A 112 13.61 5.30 11.47
N VAL A 113 12.76 6.19 11.99
CA VAL A 113 13.14 7.52 12.46
C VAL A 113 12.91 7.60 13.96
N VAL A 114 13.98 7.90 14.69
CA VAL A 114 13.91 8.19 16.12
C VAL A 114 13.97 9.70 16.38
N PRO A 115 13.34 10.19 17.46
CA PRO A 115 13.40 11.60 17.79
C PRO A 115 14.83 12.05 18.11
N SER A 116 15.30 13.09 17.43
CA SER A 116 16.54 13.78 17.76
C SER A 116 16.43 14.52 19.10
N ASP A 117 17.57 14.77 19.75
CA ASP A 117 17.66 15.59 20.96
C ASP A 117 16.95 16.95 20.81
N ALA A 118 17.02 17.55 19.61
CA ALA A 118 16.35 18.80 19.32
C ALA A 118 14.82 18.67 19.33
N ALA A 119 14.26 17.59 18.78
CA ALA A 119 12.84 17.32 18.87
C ALA A 119 12.39 17.06 20.30
N LEU A 120 13.20 16.35 21.09
CA LEU A 120 12.91 16.09 22.50
C LEU A 120 12.95 17.37 23.35
N ALA A 121 13.89 18.28 23.05
CA ALA A 121 13.98 19.58 23.72
C ALA A 121 12.79 20.50 23.39
N ASP A 122 12.26 20.40 22.17
CA ASP A 122 11.11 21.19 21.72
C ASP A 122 9.77 20.65 22.27
N ALA A 123 9.69 19.38 22.67
CA ALA A 123 8.46 18.73 23.14
C ALA A 123 7.96 19.18 24.53
N GLY A 124 8.76 19.96 25.28
CA GLY A 124 8.37 20.48 26.60
C GLY A 124 8.13 19.40 27.68
N PRO A 125 8.19 19.76 28.98
CA PRO A 125 7.95 18.81 30.07
C PRO A 125 6.46 18.47 30.30
N ASP A 126 5.53 19.17 29.63
CA ASP A 126 4.08 19.09 29.86
C ASP A 126 3.26 18.92 28.56
N GLU A 127 3.89 18.78 27.39
CA GLU A 127 3.14 18.42 26.18
C GLU A 127 3.12 16.90 26.07
N ASP A 128 1.98 16.30 26.38
CA ASP A 128 1.60 14.94 25.95
C ASP A 128 1.62 14.89 24.41
N ALA A 129 2.82 14.86 23.84
CA ALA A 129 3.11 14.93 22.42
C ALA A 129 3.59 13.56 21.92
N SER A 130 2.69 12.59 21.93
CA SER A 130 2.50 11.65 20.82
C SER A 130 1.29 10.80 21.16
N GLY A 131 0.39 10.61 20.19
CA GLY A 131 -0.68 9.61 20.28
C GLY A 131 -0.15 8.17 20.27
N THR A 132 0.87 7.86 21.04
CA THR A 132 1.30 6.49 21.30
C THR A 132 1.15 6.34 22.79
N ALA A 133 0.24 5.49 23.24
CA ALA A 133 0.01 5.26 24.67
C ALA A 133 1.34 4.90 25.34
N ALA A 134 1.95 5.87 26.00
CA ALA A 134 3.11 5.65 26.85
C ALA A 134 2.62 4.84 28.07
N PRO A 135 3.36 3.79 28.48
CA PRO A 135 3.04 3.10 29.72
C PRO A 135 3.17 4.08 30.89
N ALA A 136 2.29 3.90 31.87
CA ALA A 136 2.18 4.76 33.04
C ALA A 136 3.51 4.97 33.75
N ALA A 137 3.78 6.24 34.07
CA ALA A 137 4.97 6.73 34.77
C ALA A 137 5.36 5.85 35.97
N GLY A 138 6.49 5.17 35.83
CA GLY A 138 7.20 4.46 36.88
C GLY A 138 8.65 4.26 36.42
N ASP A 139 9.54 5.09 36.95
CA ASP A 139 10.97 5.22 36.60
C ASP A 139 11.24 5.59 35.14
N ALA A 140 11.50 6.89 34.90
CA ALA A 140 12.17 7.39 33.71
C ALA A 140 13.62 6.88 33.67
N ALA A 141 13.80 5.57 33.52
CA ALA A 141 14.94 5.05 32.81
C ALA A 141 14.80 5.56 31.37
N GLU A 142 15.65 6.53 31.00
CA GLU A 142 16.38 6.52 29.73
C GLU A 142 15.64 5.72 28.64
N THR A 143 14.59 6.29 28.04
CA THR A 143 13.97 5.65 26.87
C THR A 143 14.97 5.76 25.75
N ASP A 144 15.78 4.73 25.60
CA ASP A 144 16.74 4.61 24.51
C ASP A 144 15.93 4.38 23.21
N TYR A 145 15.53 5.48 22.59
CA TYR A 145 14.78 5.48 21.34
C TYR A 145 15.54 4.73 20.25
N ALA A 146 16.87 4.84 20.23
CA ALA A 146 17.70 4.11 19.28
C ALA A 146 17.58 2.59 19.51
N ALA A 147 17.71 2.11 20.76
CA ALA A 147 17.52 0.70 21.04
C ALA A 147 16.09 0.20 20.75
N ALA A 148 15.06 1.02 20.99
CA ALA A 148 13.70 0.69 20.60
C ALA A 148 13.52 0.62 19.08
N GLY A 149 14.16 1.54 18.35
CA GLY A 149 14.18 1.57 16.89
C GLY A 149 14.91 0.37 16.28
N GLU A 150 16.07 0.01 16.82
CA GLU A 150 16.80 -1.21 16.41
C GLU A 150 15.94 -2.46 16.60
N ARG A 151 15.27 -2.61 17.76
CA ARG A 151 14.35 -3.74 17.98
C ARG A 151 13.20 -3.78 16.97
N LEU A 152 12.70 -2.62 16.57
CA LEU A 152 11.63 -2.53 15.58
C LEU A 152 12.12 -2.94 14.18
N LEU A 153 13.33 -2.54 13.79
CA LEU A 153 13.96 -2.96 12.54
C LEU A 153 14.29 -4.45 12.55
N ASP A 154 14.81 -4.98 13.66
CA ASP A 154 15.05 -6.41 13.84
C ASP A 154 13.73 -7.21 13.63
N ALA A 155 12.63 -6.77 14.26
CA ALA A 155 11.33 -7.41 14.08
C ALA A 155 10.79 -7.31 12.64
N ALA A 156 11.07 -6.21 11.93
CA ALA A 156 10.72 -6.05 10.53
C ALA A 156 11.52 -7.01 9.62
N GLU A 157 12.83 -7.14 9.85
CA GLU A 157 13.68 -8.11 9.14
C GLU A 157 13.25 -9.56 9.42
N GLU A 158 12.97 -9.90 10.68
CA GLU A 158 12.44 -11.22 11.04
C GLU A 158 11.13 -11.53 10.32
N ARG A 159 10.26 -10.52 10.15
CA ARG A 159 8.99 -10.65 9.42
C ARG A 159 9.19 -10.82 7.92
N LEU A 160 10.17 -10.14 7.32
CA LEU A 160 10.55 -10.38 5.93
C LEU A 160 11.01 -11.84 5.71
N GLY A 161 11.58 -12.46 6.73
CA GLY A 161 12.03 -13.85 6.69
C GLY A 161 13.16 -14.03 5.69
N GLY A 162 13.12 -15.08 4.86
CA GLY A 162 14.16 -15.36 3.85
C GLY A 162 14.16 -14.44 2.63
N PHE A 163 13.83 -13.16 2.80
CA PHE A 163 13.90 -12.16 1.73
C PHE A 163 15.26 -11.45 1.80
N ASP A 164 16.13 -11.74 0.83
CA ASP A 164 17.56 -11.36 0.92
C ASP A 164 17.88 -9.97 0.35
N ARG A 165 16.91 -9.25 -0.21
CA ARG A 165 17.08 -7.93 -0.85
C ARG A 165 16.59 -6.79 0.03
N ALA A 166 16.96 -6.81 1.30
CA ALA A 166 16.59 -5.80 2.27
C ALA A 166 17.82 -5.28 3.02
N ASP A 167 17.90 -3.96 3.14
CA ASP A 167 18.79 -3.26 4.06
C ASP A 167 17.94 -2.55 5.13
N ARG A 168 18.60 -2.13 6.21
CA ARG A 168 17.98 -1.40 7.32
C ARG A 168 18.70 -0.10 7.58
N TRP A 169 17.93 0.93 7.91
CA TRP A 169 18.45 2.24 8.23
C TRP A 169 17.65 2.93 9.34
N LEU A 170 18.34 3.15 10.47
CA LEU A 170 17.89 3.97 11.59
C LEU A 170 18.46 5.39 11.46
N VAL A 171 17.61 6.41 11.58
CA VAL A 171 18.05 7.81 11.57
C VAL A 171 17.42 8.62 12.71
N GLU A 172 18.16 9.61 13.20
CA GLU A 172 17.66 10.62 14.12
C GLU A 172 17.19 11.85 13.35
N ASP A 173 15.94 12.25 13.55
CA ASP A 173 15.40 13.46 12.93
C ASP A 173 14.43 14.20 13.86
N ARG A 174 13.98 15.38 13.46
CA ARG A 174 12.91 16.13 14.13
C ARG A 174 11.55 15.48 13.93
N THR A 175 11.27 14.91 12.75
CA THR A 175 9.98 14.27 12.47
C THR A 175 10.14 13.08 11.52
N ALA A 176 9.35 12.02 11.74
CA ALA A 176 9.34 10.87 10.84
C ALA A 176 8.91 11.26 9.41
N ALA A 177 7.86 12.10 9.27
CA ALA A 177 7.39 12.52 7.95
C ALA A 177 8.44 13.32 7.18
N GLY A 178 9.10 14.28 7.83
CA GLY A 178 10.14 15.09 7.21
C GLY A 178 11.31 14.23 6.72
N ALA A 179 11.80 13.32 7.55
CA ALA A 179 12.87 12.39 7.18
C ALA A 179 12.46 11.49 6.00
N ILE A 180 11.24 10.93 6.00
CA ILE A 180 10.74 10.10 4.89
C ILE A 180 10.66 10.92 3.58
N VAL A 181 10.12 12.14 3.64
CA VAL A 181 10.01 13.04 2.48
C VAL A 181 11.40 13.38 1.94
N GLU A 182 12.36 13.70 2.82
CA GLU A 182 13.75 14.00 2.43
C GLU A 182 14.44 12.81 1.78
N GLN A 183 14.15 11.58 2.22
CA GLN A 183 14.72 10.36 1.62
C GLN A 183 14.00 9.92 0.34
N SER A 184 12.73 10.28 0.15
CA SER A 184 11.91 9.84 -0.98
C SER A 184 12.54 9.98 -2.38
N PRO A 185 13.35 11.01 -2.71
CA PRO A 185 13.91 11.18 -4.06
C PRO A 185 15.00 10.17 -4.42
N TYR A 186 15.51 9.41 -3.44
CA TYR A 186 16.56 8.40 -3.66
C TYR A 186 16.00 7.00 -3.98
N TYR A 187 14.68 6.83 -3.89
CA TYR A 187 13.98 5.57 -4.11
C TYR A 187 12.97 5.71 -5.24
N ASP A 188 12.49 4.61 -5.80
CA ASP A 188 11.48 4.65 -6.86
C ASP A 188 10.04 4.65 -6.30
N LEU A 189 9.88 4.27 -5.02
CA LEU A 189 8.60 4.10 -4.33
C LEU A 189 8.78 4.25 -2.82
N VAL A 190 7.80 4.85 -2.15
CA VAL A 190 7.70 4.86 -0.69
C VAL A 190 6.50 4.02 -0.25
N VAL A 191 6.65 3.20 0.78
CA VAL A 191 5.56 2.46 1.43
C VAL A 191 5.44 2.93 2.87
N VAL A 192 4.25 3.40 3.25
CA VAL A 192 3.91 3.85 4.60
C VAL A 192 2.67 3.10 5.11
N GLY A 193 2.66 2.76 6.38
CA GLY A 193 1.43 2.28 7.01
C GLY A 193 0.55 3.43 7.49
N ALA A 194 -0.76 3.19 7.48
CA ALA A 194 -1.76 4.06 8.07
C ALA A 194 -2.45 3.34 9.24
N PRO A 195 -2.73 4.04 10.35
CA PRO A 195 -3.49 3.47 11.45
C PRO A 195 -4.91 3.12 10.99
N THR A 196 -5.38 1.95 11.42
CA THR A 196 -6.63 1.36 10.93
C THR A 196 -7.85 2.15 11.43
N THR A 197 -8.80 2.41 10.53
CA THR A 197 -10.07 3.05 10.88
C THR A 197 -10.94 2.06 11.67
N GLY A 198 -10.67 1.90 12.97
CA GLY A 198 -11.32 0.84 13.75
C GLY A 198 -11.06 0.87 15.24
N THR A 199 -11.52 1.92 15.93
CA THR A 199 -12.27 1.94 17.22
C THR A 199 -12.24 3.39 17.71
N VAL A 200 -13.38 3.92 18.11
CA VAL A 200 -13.66 5.34 18.32
C VAL A 200 -12.62 6.07 19.19
N GLY A 201 -11.96 7.04 18.57
CA GLY A 201 -11.22 8.11 19.24
C GLY A 201 -10.77 9.08 18.17
N ARG A 202 -11.45 10.23 18.04
CA ARG A 202 -11.10 11.30 17.11
C ARG A 202 -9.72 11.84 17.46
N PHE A 203 -8.68 11.16 17.01
CA PHE A 203 -7.31 11.65 16.99
C PHE A 203 -6.92 11.87 15.54
N VAL A 204 -6.16 12.93 15.31
CA VAL A 204 -5.56 13.29 14.02
C VAL A 204 -4.39 12.33 13.76
N PHE A 205 -4.69 11.03 13.72
CA PHE A 205 -3.78 10.02 13.21
C PHE A 205 -3.95 9.99 11.70
N GLY A 206 -2.87 10.32 11.01
CA GLY A 206 -2.88 10.65 9.60
C GLY A 206 -1.78 11.65 9.27
N SER A 207 -1.37 12.53 10.20
CA SER A 207 -0.44 13.62 9.87
C SER A 207 0.88 13.18 9.24
N THR A 208 1.47 12.06 9.71
CA THR A 208 2.71 11.55 9.09
C THR A 208 2.44 11.05 7.67
N THR A 209 1.48 10.14 7.51
CA THR A 209 1.07 9.58 6.22
C THR A 209 0.60 10.67 5.25
N ASP A 210 -0.24 11.60 5.69
CA ASP A 210 -0.76 12.73 4.93
C ASP A 210 0.37 13.65 4.44
N THR A 211 1.35 13.94 5.32
CA THR A 211 2.53 14.74 4.95
C THR A 211 3.36 13.99 3.91
N VAL A 212 3.63 12.70 4.11
CA VAL A 212 4.39 11.90 3.13
C VAL A 212 3.66 11.80 1.79
N VAL A 213 2.34 11.52 1.80
CA VAL A 213 1.51 11.47 0.60
C VAL A 213 1.48 12.82 -0.12
N GLY A 214 1.46 13.94 0.62
CA GLY A 214 1.44 15.28 0.06
C GLY A 214 2.77 15.74 -0.53
N ASP A 215 3.87 15.42 0.15
CA ASP A 215 5.17 16.08 -0.08
C ASP A 215 6.28 15.16 -0.64
N ALA A 216 6.11 13.83 -0.64
CA ALA A 216 7.12 12.93 -1.22
C ALA A 216 7.31 13.18 -2.73
N GLU A 217 8.55 13.06 -3.21
CA GLU A 217 8.89 13.31 -4.62
C GLU A 217 8.58 12.12 -5.54
N VAL A 218 8.30 10.94 -4.98
CA VAL A 218 8.00 9.70 -5.71
C VAL A 218 6.61 9.14 -5.32
N PRO A 219 6.08 8.13 -6.00
CA PRO A 219 4.80 7.53 -5.62
C PRO A 219 4.82 6.95 -4.21
N VAL A 220 3.67 6.99 -3.54
CA VAL A 220 3.50 6.53 -2.15
C VAL A 220 2.41 5.48 -2.09
N VAL A 221 2.74 4.30 -1.58
CA VAL A 221 1.77 3.26 -1.22
C VAL A 221 1.42 3.42 0.25
N VAL A 222 0.12 3.56 0.52
CA VAL A 222 -0.42 3.61 1.88
C VAL A 222 -1.07 2.27 2.20
N VAL A 223 -0.70 1.70 3.34
CA VAL A 223 -1.18 0.38 3.80
C VAL A 223 -2.02 0.52 5.06
N GLU A 224 -3.30 0.16 4.98
CA GLU A 224 -4.14 -0.01 6.15
C GLU A 224 -4.16 -1.50 6.54
N ALA A 225 -3.89 -1.82 7.80
CA ALA A 225 -3.86 -3.22 8.26
C ALA A 225 -5.26 -3.82 8.51
N ASP A 226 -5.42 -5.13 8.28
CA ASP A 226 -6.59 -5.91 8.73
C ASP A 226 -6.38 -6.38 10.17
N GLY A 227 -6.66 -5.47 11.11
CA GLY A 227 -6.42 -5.68 12.53
C GLY A 227 -5.02 -5.29 12.99
N SER A 228 -4.59 -5.82 14.14
CA SER A 228 -3.26 -5.53 14.69
C SER A 228 -2.22 -6.51 14.16
N THR A 229 -1.23 -5.97 13.48
CA THR A 229 -0.03 -6.64 12.95
C THR A 229 1.24 -6.02 13.53
N ALA A 230 1.14 -5.43 14.73
CA ALA A 230 2.24 -4.73 15.36
C ALA A 230 3.51 -5.59 15.40
N LEU A 231 4.63 -4.96 15.07
CA LEU A 231 5.95 -5.52 15.26
C LEU A 231 6.28 -5.35 16.74
N ASP A 232 6.48 -6.47 17.43
CA ASP A 232 6.83 -6.46 18.85
C ASP A 232 8.31 -6.11 19.00
N ALA A 233 8.60 -4.97 19.61
CA ALA A 233 9.93 -4.63 20.10
C ALA A 233 10.20 -5.41 21.40
N ALA A 234 10.35 -6.73 21.29
CA ALA A 234 10.52 -7.65 22.43
C ALA A 234 11.80 -7.40 23.25
#